data_AF-A0A356HAT7-F1
#
_entry.id   AF-A0A356HAT7-F1
#
_cell.length_a   1.000
_cell.length_b   1.000
_cell.length_c   1.000
_cell.angle_alpha   90.00
_cell.angle_beta   90.00
_cell.angle_gamma   90.00
#
_symmetry.space_group_name_H-M   'P 1'
#
loop_
_entity.id
_entity.type
_entity.pdbx_description
1 polymer ?
#
loop_
_entity_poly.entity_id
_entity_poly.type
_entity_poly.pdbx_seq_one_letter_code
_entity_poly.pdbx_strand_id
1 'polypeptide(L)' 'MFERSRFTIEQIDPEVFAAIQKENQRQEDHIELIASENYTSPAVMAAQGSQLTNKYAEG' A
#
# COMPACT_ATOMS: atom_id res chain seq x y z
N MET A 1 17.12 3.89 -13.47
CA MET A 1 15.87 3.19 -13.84
C MET A 1 14.92 2.99 -12.65
N PHE A 2 15.35 3.09 -11.38
CA PHE A 2 14.47 2.89 -10.21
C PHE A 2 14.63 4.02 -9.17
N GLU A 3 14.70 5.26 -9.64
CA GLU A 3 14.79 6.42 -8.75
C GLU A 3 13.44 6.65 -8.08
N ARG A 4 13.37 6.54 -6.74
CA ARG A 4 12.11 6.56 -5.99
C ARG A 4 11.29 7.84 -6.19
N SER A 5 11.95 8.96 -6.43
CA SER A 5 11.34 10.27 -6.69
C SER A 5 10.56 10.32 -8.01
N ARG A 6 10.90 9.45 -8.98
CA ARG A 6 10.33 9.43 -10.33
C ARG A 6 9.50 8.15 -10.62
N PHE A 7 9.63 7.12 -9.80
CA PHE A 7 8.91 5.86 -9.93
C PHE A 7 7.89 5.73 -8.80
N THR A 8 6.98 6.69 -8.70
CA THR A 8 5.82 6.63 -7.81
C THR A 8 4.65 5.96 -8.54
N ILE A 9 3.69 5.41 -7.79
CA ILE A 9 2.48 4.81 -8.38
C ILE A 9 1.71 5.88 -9.17
N GLU A 10 1.59 7.10 -8.65
CA GLU A 10 0.93 8.21 -9.34
C GLU A 10 1.50 8.50 -10.74
N GLN A 11 2.84 8.45 -10.90
CA GLN A 11 3.49 8.76 -12.16
C GLN A 11 3.52 7.58 -13.14
N ILE A 12 3.63 6.35 -12.63
CA ILE A 12 3.75 5.14 -13.44
C ILE A 12 2.38 4.55 -13.79
N ASP A 13 1.43 4.64 -12.86
CA ASP A 13 0.08 4.08 -12.95
C ASP A 13 -0.94 5.00 -12.23
N PRO A 14 -1.36 6.10 -12.87
CA PRO A 14 -2.29 7.06 -12.27
C PRO A 14 -3.68 6.46 -12.00
N GLU A 15 -4.09 5.43 -12.75
CA GLU A 15 -5.37 4.77 -12.55
C GLU A 15 -5.39 3.97 -11.24
N VAL A 16 -4.35 3.17 -10.99
CA VAL A 16 -4.20 2.44 -9.72
C VAL A 16 -4.01 3.41 -8.55
N PHE A 17 -3.23 4.49 -8.73
CA PHE A 17 -3.10 5.52 -7.70
C PHE A 17 -4.47 6.13 -7.33
N ALA A 18 -5.28 6.50 -8.32
CA ALA A 18 -6.61 7.05 -8.09
C ALA A 18 -7.54 6.04 -7.37
N ALA A 19 -7.43 4.75 -7.70
CA ALA A 19 -8.18 3.70 -7.00
C ALA A 19 -7.76 3.57 -5.53
N ILE A 20 -6.45 3.59 -5.24
CA ILE A 20 -5.91 3.55 -3.86
C ILE A 20 -6.40 4.77 -3.07
N GLN A 21 -6.36 5.98 -3.63
CA GLN A 21 -6.83 7.19 -2.93
C GLN A 21 -8.33 7.10 -2.59
N LYS A 22 -9.15 6.57 -3.51
CA LYS A 22 -10.58 6.34 -3.26
C LYS A 22 -10.80 5.32 -2.13
N GLU A 23 -10.01 4.25 -2.08
CA GLU A 23 -10.12 3.26 -1.01
C GLU A 23 -9.67 3.81 0.34
N ASN A 24 -8.57 4.58 0.38
CA ASN A 24 -8.13 5.26 1.60
C ASN A 24 -9.26 6.14 2.16
N GLN A 25 -9.93 6.92 1.30
CA GLN A 25 -11.06 7.75 1.73
C GLN A 25 -12.25 6.90 2.16
N ARG A 26 -12.59 5.83 1.43
CA ARG A 26 -13.69 4.93 1.77
C ARG A 26 -13.50 4.33 3.17
N GLN A 27 -12.27 3.95 3.53
CA GLN A 27 -11.96 3.38 4.84
C GLN A 27 -12.16 4.37 5.99
N GLU A 28 -11.90 5.66 5.77
CA GLU A 28 -12.12 6.73 6.76
C GLU A 28 -13.60 7.15 6.85
N ASP A 29 -14.33 7.11 5.73
CA ASP A 29 -15.73 7.55 5.67
C ASP A 29 -16.74 6.55 6.26
N HIS A 30 -16.34 5.29 6.46
CA HIS A 30 -17.22 4.22 6.94
C HIS A 30 -16.82 3.73 8.33
N ILE A 31 -17.82 3.46 9.16
CA ILE A 31 -17.60 2.72 10.41
C ILE A 31 -17.47 1.24 10.05
N GLU A 32 -16.28 0.68 10.27
CA GLU A 32 -16.02 -0.73 10.02
C GLU A 32 -16.49 -1.57 11.23
N LEU A 33 -17.40 -2.52 10.97
CA LEU A 33 -18.03 -3.38 11.99
C LEU A 33 -17.82 -4.87 11.70
N ILE A 34 -17.09 -5.20 10.64
CA ILE A 34 -16.69 -6.57 10.36
C ILE A 34 -15.68 -7.01 11.42
N ALA A 35 -16.06 -8.00 12.23
CA ALA A 35 -15.28 -8.44 13.40
C ALA A 35 -13.86 -8.95 13.08
N SER A 36 -13.58 -9.29 11.82
CA SER A 36 -12.28 -9.76 11.36
C SER A 36 -11.40 -8.67 10.74
N GLU A 37 -11.94 -7.48 10.49
CA GLU A 37 -11.19 -6.38 9.88
C GLU A 37 -10.54 -5.47 10.93
N ASN A 38 -9.44 -4.83 10.55
CA ASN A 38 -8.66 -3.96 11.43
C ASN A 38 -7.78 -3.01 10.62
N TYR A 39 -7.32 -1.93 11.25
CA TYR A 39 -6.35 -1.00 10.68
C TYR A 39 -4.97 -1.31 11.23
N THR A 40 -4.05 -1.73 10.36
CA THR A 40 -2.67 -1.99 10.77
C THR A 40 -1.85 -0.70 10.89
N SER A 41 -0.74 -0.76 11.63
CA SER A 41 0.11 0.42 11.80
C SER A 41 0.89 0.78 10.52
N PRO A 42 1.25 2.06 10.31
CA PRO A 42 2.12 2.47 9.20
C PRO A 42 3.46 1.74 9.14
N ALA A 43 4.00 1.36 10.31
CA ALA A 43 5.25 0.59 10.38
C ALA A 43 5.12 -0.80 9.74
N VAL A 44 3.98 -1.48 9.93
CA VAL A 44 3.69 -2.78 9.30
C VAL A 44 3.58 -2.62 7.78
N MET A 45 2.87 -1.58 7.31
CA MET A 45 2.74 -1.29 5.88
C MET A 45 4.11 -0.97 5.23
N ALA A 46 4.96 -0.21 5.90
CA ALA A 46 6.30 0.12 5.40
C ALA A 46 7.21 -1.11 5.31
N ALA A 47 7.12 -2.04 6.27
CA ALA A 47 7.92 -3.26 6.26
C ALA A 47 7.63 -4.14 5.03
N GLN A 48 6.35 -4.36 4.71
CA GLN A 48 5.96 -5.13 3.52
C GLN A 48 6.24 -4.39 2.19
N GLY A 49 6.34 -3.05 2.21
CA GLY A 49 6.77 -2.24 1.06
C GLY A 49 8.29 -2.17 0.84
N SER A 50 9.07 -2.93 1.62
CA SER A 50 10.54 -2.93 1.53
C SER A 50 11.06 -3.80 0.38
N GLN A 51 12.37 -3.70 0.09
CA GLN A 51 13.03 -4.52 -0.92
C GLN A 51 13.17 -6.01 -0.53
N LEU A 52 12.69 -6.42 0.67
CA LEU A 52 12.62 -7.83 1.04
C LEU A 52 11.80 -8.65 0.03
N THR A 53 10.85 -8.04 -0.67
CA THR A 53 10.08 -8.67 -1.76
C THR A 53 10.96 -9.25 -2.89
N ASN A 54 12.17 -8.71 -3.08
CA ASN A 54 13.08 -9.17 -4.13
C ASN A 54 13.83 -10.45 -3.74
N LYS A 55 13.76 -10.85 -2.47
CA LYS A 55 14.59 -11.94 -1.95
C LYS A 55 13.85 -13.26 -2.03
N TYR A 56 14.40 -14.18 -2.83
CA TYR A 56 14.11 -15.60 -2.72
C TYR A 56 14.93 -16.19 -1.55
N ALA A 57 14.26 -16.88 -0.63
CA ALA A 57 14.83 -17.35 0.64
C ALA A 57 14.24 -18.70 1.08
N GLU A 58 14.42 -19.71 0.23
CA GLU A 58 14.16 -21.10 0.63
C GLU A 58 15.24 -21.60 1.59
N GLY A 59 14.83 -22.29 2.66
CA GLY A 59 15.64 -23.24 3.45
C GLY A 59 16.86 -22.68 4.15
#